data_AF-A0A3D8MFH4-F1
#
_entry.id   AF-A0A3D8MFH4-F1
#
_cell.length_a   1.000
_cell.length_b   1.000
_cell.length_c   1.000
_cell.angle_alpha   90.00
_cell.angle_beta   90.00
_cell.angle_gamma   90.00
#
_symmetry.space_group_name_H-M   'P 1'
#
loop_
_entity.id
_entity.type
_entity.pdbx_description
1 polymer ?
#
loop_
_entity_poly.entity_id
_entity_poly.type
_entity_poly.pdbx_seq_one_letter_code
_entity_poly.pdbx_strand_id
1 'polypeptide(L)'
;MSVWKKLITAVKGGATEAAEAVADSQAIRILEQEIREAKEELRKSDHARTQILAKRKLSEQKIESYNTSITEYENHARKAIDTDRQLALDCAQKVSDLKAEREQEQNYLDQFQQSEKQLAHNIQQAKANLRRLEQQVDMVKATESVQKAQVAVSSRHMGANSKMKTATESLARIQEKQKLKNAELQAAEELAAEDSSGDLEKRLAAAGIKGGQSSADDELSRILGS
;
A
#
# COMPACT_ATOMS: atom_id res chain seq x y z
N MET A 1 9.18 -5.88 27.45
CA MET A 1 8.12 -6.90 27.32
C MET A 1 6.85 -6.22 26.82
N SER A 2 6.47 -6.44 25.56
CA SER A 2 5.38 -5.73 24.89
C SER A 2 4.01 -6.01 25.54
N VAL A 3 3.18 -4.96 25.66
CA VAL A 3 1.81 -4.97 26.22
C VAL A 3 0.94 -6.06 25.58
N TRP A 4 1.22 -6.36 24.30
CA TRP A 4 0.65 -7.46 23.53
C TRP A 4 0.80 -8.83 24.20
N LYS A 5 1.94 -9.11 24.84
CA LYS A 5 2.21 -10.41 25.49
C LYS A 5 1.46 -10.54 26.83
N LYS A 6 1.13 -9.42 27.49
CA LYS A 6 0.34 -9.39 28.72
C LYS A 6 -1.15 -9.62 28.44
N LEU A 7 -1.67 -9.05 27.34
CA LEU A 7 -3.05 -9.29 26.88
C LEU A 7 -3.29 -10.76 26.53
N ILE A 8 -2.38 -11.39 25.79
CA ILE A 8 -2.50 -12.81 25.41
C ILE A 8 -2.42 -13.76 26.63
N THR A 9 -1.71 -13.38 27.68
CA THR A 9 -1.57 -14.21 28.89
C THR A 9 -2.81 -14.14 29.78
N ALA A 10 -3.55 -13.03 29.76
CA ALA A 10 -4.80 -12.89 30.51
C ALA A 10 -5.95 -13.73 29.89
N VAL A 11 -5.98 -13.87 28.56
CA VAL A 11 -6.97 -14.68 27.82
C VAL A 11 -6.81 -16.18 28.05
N LYS A 12 -5.59 -16.67 28.34
CA LYS A 12 -5.32 -18.11 28.54
C LYS A 12 -5.69 -18.63 29.94
N GLY A 13 -6.15 -17.75 30.83
CA GLY A 13 -6.37 -18.05 32.25
C GLY A 13 -7.78 -17.70 32.75
N GLY A 14 -8.81 -18.34 32.20
CA GLY A 14 -10.09 -18.59 32.90
C GLY A 14 -10.88 -17.36 33.38
N ALA A 15 -11.10 -16.37 32.52
CA ALA A 15 -12.03 -15.28 32.79
C ALA A 15 -13.42 -15.60 32.20
N THR A 16 -14.49 -15.35 32.96
CA THR A 16 -15.89 -15.42 32.47
C THR A 16 -16.10 -14.45 31.30
N GLU A 17 -17.05 -14.74 30.39
CA GLU A 17 -17.39 -13.88 29.22
C GLU A 17 -17.58 -12.39 29.57
N ALA A 18 -18.03 -12.08 30.79
CA ALA A 18 -18.19 -10.72 31.30
C ALA A 18 -16.85 -9.98 31.58
N ALA A 19 -15.78 -10.71 31.93
CA ALA A 19 -14.46 -10.15 32.19
C ALA A 19 -13.64 -9.96 30.89
N GLU A 20 -13.82 -10.83 29.88
CA GLU A 20 -13.30 -10.62 28.53
C GLU A 20 -13.95 -9.41 27.86
N ALA A 21 -15.28 -9.26 27.92
CA ALA A 21 -15.98 -8.12 27.31
C ALA A 21 -15.55 -6.75 27.90
N VAL A 22 -15.24 -6.68 29.20
CA VAL A 22 -14.73 -5.45 29.83
C VAL A 22 -13.30 -5.16 29.38
N ALA A 23 -12.44 -6.18 29.32
CA ALA A 23 -11.07 -6.05 28.83
C ALA A 23 -11.03 -5.64 27.35
N ASP A 24 -11.90 -6.20 26.52
CA ASP A 24 -12.03 -5.90 25.09
C ASP A 24 -12.54 -4.47 24.85
N SER A 25 -13.54 -4.02 25.61
CA SER A 25 -14.03 -2.64 25.50
C SER A 25 -12.95 -1.60 25.86
N GLN A 26 -12.10 -1.91 26.84
CA GLN A 26 -10.98 -1.06 27.22
C GLN A 26 -9.86 -1.11 26.16
N ALA A 27 -9.62 -2.26 25.54
CA ALA A 27 -8.67 -2.40 24.44
C ALA A 27 -9.08 -1.59 23.21
N ILE A 28 -10.36 -1.59 22.83
CA ILE A 28 -10.89 -0.76 21.73
C ILE A 28 -10.68 0.72 22.03
N ARG A 29 -10.99 1.16 23.25
CA ARG A 29 -10.78 2.57 23.66
C ARG A 29 -9.31 2.98 23.59
N ILE A 30 -8.39 2.10 24.01
CA ILE A 30 -6.94 2.35 23.90
C ILE A 30 -6.54 2.45 22.42
N LEU A 31 -7.00 1.53 21.57
CA LEU A 31 -6.71 1.57 20.13
C LEU A 31 -7.25 2.85 19.46
N GLU A 32 -8.44 3.31 19.83
CA GLU A 32 -8.98 4.59 19.34
C GLU A 32 -8.12 5.79 19.77
N GLN A 33 -7.59 5.76 20.98
CA GLN A 33 -6.66 6.78 21.46
C GLN A 33 -5.37 6.77 20.66
N GLU A 34 -4.75 5.60 20.49
CA GLU A 34 -3.53 5.42 19.69
C GLU A 34 -3.74 5.85 18.23
N ILE A 35 -4.91 5.56 17.64
CA ILE A 35 -5.28 6.04 16.29
C ILE A 35 -5.34 7.57 16.26
N ARG A 36 -5.93 8.22 17.27
CA ARG A 36 -5.98 9.69 17.33
C ARG A 36 -4.59 10.30 17.45
N GLU A 37 -3.74 9.76 18.31
CA GLU A 37 -2.35 10.20 18.49
C GLU A 37 -1.54 10.01 17.20
N ALA A 38 -1.69 8.85 16.53
CA ALA A 38 -1.06 8.58 15.24
C ALA A 38 -1.52 9.56 14.14
N LYS A 39 -2.80 9.96 14.11
CA LYS A 39 -3.29 11.00 13.18
C LYS A 39 -2.63 12.35 13.44
N GLU A 40 -2.45 12.72 14.70
CA GLU A 40 -1.84 13.99 15.06
C GLU A 40 -0.36 14.01 14.69
N GLU A 41 0.37 12.92 14.96
CA GLU A 41 1.77 12.81 14.58
C GLU A 41 1.97 12.79 13.05
N LEU A 42 1.03 12.16 12.33
CA LEU A 42 1.01 12.18 10.87
C LEU A 42 0.80 13.60 10.31
N ARG A 43 -0.03 14.42 10.97
CA ARG A 43 -0.18 15.85 10.62
C ARG A 43 1.11 16.63 10.85
N LYS A 44 1.82 16.40 11.96
CA LYS A 44 3.13 17.02 12.19
C LYS A 44 4.14 16.59 11.13
N SER A 45 4.11 15.32 10.73
CA SER A 45 4.96 14.80 9.66
C SER A 45 4.65 15.45 8.30
N ASP A 46 3.38 15.64 7.96
CA ASP A 46 2.97 16.40 6.75
C ASP A 46 3.47 17.85 6.80
N HIS A 47 3.43 18.50 7.98
CA HIS A 47 3.96 19.85 8.15
C HIS A 47 5.49 19.89 7.98
N ALA A 48 6.22 18.96 8.60
CA ALA A 48 7.66 18.82 8.43
C ALA A 48 8.05 18.60 6.97
N ARG A 49 7.29 17.76 6.24
CA ARG A 49 7.48 17.58 4.80
C ARG A 49 7.28 18.87 4.01
N THR A 50 6.28 19.67 4.38
CA THR A 50 6.02 20.97 3.75
C THR A 50 7.20 21.93 3.97
N GLN A 51 7.81 21.94 5.15
CA GLN A 51 9.01 22.73 5.42
C GLN A 51 10.21 22.30 4.57
N ILE A 52 10.43 20.98 4.41
CA ILE A 52 11.48 20.46 3.52
C ILE A 52 11.21 20.88 2.07
N LEU A 53 9.96 20.77 1.61
CA LEU A 53 9.56 21.20 0.28
C LEU A 53 9.84 22.69 0.04
N ALA A 54 9.59 23.53 1.05
CA ALA A 54 9.92 24.96 0.98
C ALA A 54 11.44 25.20 0.86
N LYS A 55 12.24 24.53 1.68
CA LYS A 55 13.71 24.61 1.59
C LYS A 55 14.24 24.15 0.23
N ARG A 56 13.72 23.04 -0.28
CA ARG A 56 14.03 22.51 -1.62
C ARG A 56 13.76 23.57 -2.70
N LYS A 57 12.59 24.22 -2.68
CA LYS A 57 12.25 25.29 -3.63
C LYS A 57 13.17 26.50 -3.54
N LEU A 58 13.57 26.88 -2.32
CA LEU A 58 14.53 27.98 -2.13
C LEU A 58 15.91 27.62 -2.70
N SER A 59 16.40 26.39 -2.49
CA SER A 59 17.65 25.94 -3.11
C SER A 59 17.56 25.90 -4.64
N GLU A 60 16.43 25.44 -5.20
CA GLU A 60 16.18 25.47 -6.66
C GLU A 60 16.30 26.90 -7.22
N GLN A 61 15.63 27.87 -6.58
CA GLN A 61 15.70 29.29 -6.98
C GLN A 61 17.11 29.86 -6.85
N LYS A 62 17.85 29.47 -5.80
CA LYS A 62 19.20 29.95 -5.57
C LYS A 62 20.17 29.41 -6.63
N ILE A 63 20.05 28.15 -7.02
CA ILE A 63 20.80 27.56 -8.13
C ILE A 63 20.50 28.27 -9.46
N GLU A 64 19.23 28.61 -9.71
CA GLU A 64 18.84 29.38 -10.91
C GLU A 64 19.47 30.79 -10.92
N SER A 65 19.47 31.48 -9.78
CA SER A 65 20.15 32.77 -9.61
C SER A 65 21.66 32.67 -9.87
N TYR A 66 22.31 31.62 -9.36
CA TYR A 66 23.73 31.36 -9.64
C TYR A 66 23.98 31.10 -11.12
N ASN A 67 23.15 30.28 -11.79
CA ASN A 67 23.29 30.03 -13.22
C ASN A 67 23.12 31.29 -14.07
N THR A 68 22.19 32.17 -13.69
CA THR A 68 22.01 33.48 -14.32
C THR A 68 23.27 34.33 -14.17
N SER A 69 23.77 34.48 -12.93
CA SER A 69 24.98 35.26 -12.63
C SER A 69 26.21 34.71 -13.36
N ILE A 70 26.37 33.37 -13.40
CA ILE A 70 27.45 32.70 -14.14
C ILE A 70 27.39 33.10 -15.61
N THR A 71 26.21 33.03 -16.23
CA THR A 71 26.02 33.37 -17.64
C THR A 71 26.35 34.85 -17.92
N GLU A 72 25.96 35.75 -17.02
CA GLU A 72 26.27 37.18 -17.11
C GLU A 72 27.77 37.44 -17.05
N TYR A 73 28.48 36.90 -16.05
CA TYR A 73 29.92 37.08 -15.92
C TYR A 73 30.72 36.37 -17.03
N GLU A 74 30.25 35.22 -17.55
CA GLU A 74 30.84 34.60 -18.74
C GLU A 74 30.71 35.52 -19.97
N ASN A 75 29.56 36.19 -20.14
CA ASN A 75 29.38 37.15 -21.22
C ASN A 75 30.23 38.41 -21.04
N HIS A 76 30.40 38.89 -19.80
CA HIS A 76 31.31 40.00 -19.50
C HIS A 76 32.77 39.64 -19.81
N ALA A 77 33.23 38.45 -19.41
CA ALA A 77 34.57 37.96 -19.73
C ALA A 77 34.82 37.89 -21.24
N ARG A 78 33.85 37.37 -22.02
CA ARG A 78 33.94 37.30 -23.49
C ARG A 78 34.04 38.68 -24.13
N LYS A 79 33.35 39.69 -23.60
CA LYS A 79 33.42 41.06 -24.13
C LYS A 79 34.72 41.76 -23.77
N ALA A 80 35.28 41.47 -22.59
CA ALA A 80 36.48 42.13 -22.09
C ALA A 80 37.79 41.54 -22.65
N ILE A 81 37.79 40.31 -23.18
CA ILE A 81 39.03 39.59 -23.52
C ILE A 81 39.96 40.33 -24.50
N ASP A 82 39.39 41.07 -25.46
CA ASP A 82 40.14 41.79 -26.50
C ASP A 82 40.52 43.22 -26.08
N THR A 83 39.86 43.79 -25.06
CA THR A 83 40.04 45.20 -24.65
C THR A 83 40.71 45.36 -23.29
N ASP A 84 40.43 44.46 -22.35
CA ASP A 84 40.93 44.48 -20.99
C ASP A 84 41.07 43.05 -20.45
N ARG A 85 42.27 42.51 -20.63
CA ARG A 85 42.61 41.15 -20.22
C ARG A 85 42.49 40.94 -18.70
N GLN A 86 42.78 41.96 -17.89
CA GLN A 86 42.69 41.84 -16.44
C GLN A 86 41.23 41.73 -16.00
N LEU A 87 40.35 42.58 -16.56
CA LEU A 87 38.91 42.50 -16.32
C LEU A 87 38.32 41.15 -16.76
N ALA A 88 38.79 40.61 -17.88
CA ALA A 88 38.37 39.28 -18.34
C ALA A 88 38.79 38.16 -17.36
N LEU A 89 39.99 38.24 -16.79
CA LEU A 89 40.46 37.30 -15.76
C LEU A 89 39.65 37.43 -14.47
N ASP A 90 39.34 38.64 -14.03
CA ASP A 90 38.52 38.88 -12.83
C ASP A 90 37.09 38.33 -13.00
N CYS A 91 36.48 38.50 -14.19
CA CYS A 91 35.19 37.89 -14.52
C CYS A 91 35.26 36.35 -14.51
N ALA A 92 36.32 35.77 -15.06
CA ALA A 92 36.52 34.32 -15.07
C ALA A 92 36.70 33.76 -13.65
N GLN A 93 37.43 34.47 -12.78
CA GLN A 93 37.55 34.12 -11.37
C GLN A 93 36.18 34.14 -10.68
N LYS A 94 35.38 35.19 -10.91
CA LYS A 94 34.04 35.28 -10.33
C LYS A 94 33.12 34.14 -10.78
N VAL A 95 33.21 33.73 -12.05
CA VAL A 95 32.50 32.54 -12.56
C VAL A 95 32.93 31.27 -11.83
N SER A 96 34.24 31.10 -11.57
CA SER A 96 34.75 29.95 -10.82
C SER A 96 34.16 29.90 -9.40
N ASP A 97 34.14 31.03 -8.70
CA ASP A 97 33.60 31.12 -7.34
C ASP A 97 32.09 30.81 -7.33
N LEU A 98 31.33 31.39 -8.26
CA LEU A 98 29.89 31.13 -8.40
C LEU A 98 29.59 29.67 -8.73
N LYS A 99 30.43 29.01 -9.54
CA LYS A 99 30.29 27.58 -9.86
C LYS A 99 30.49 26.71 -8.62
N ALA A 100 31.46 27.04 -7.78
CA ALA A 100 31.69 26.35 -6.51
C ALA A 100 30.51 26.54 -5.53
N GLU A 101 29.99 27.77 -5.38
CA GLU A 101 28.80 28.02 -4.55
C GLU A 101 27.56 27.29 -5.08
N ARG A 102 27.35 27.29 -6.39
CA ARG A 102 26.25 26.55 -7.03
C ARG A 102 26.36 25.05 -6.78
N GLU A 103 27.55 24.48 -6.86
CA GLU A 103 27.78 23.05 -6.59
C GLU A 103 27.46 22.70 -5.13
N GLN A 104 27.87 23.55 -4.19
CA GLN A 104 27.49 23.39 -2.79
C GLN A 104 25.97 23.45 -2.61
N GLU A 105 25.28 24.40 -3.26
CA GLU A 105 23.83 24.51 -3.20
C GLU A 105 23.12 23.31 -3.85
N GLN A 106 23.68 22.76 -4.94
CA GLN A 106 23.19 21.54 -5.57
C GLN A 106 23.22 20.35 -4.61
N ASN A 107 24.29 20.20 -3.82
CA ASN A 107 24.37 19.17 -2.80
C ASN A 107 23.25 19.30 -1.74
N TYR A 108 22.90 20.53 -1.34
CA TYR A 108 21.76 20.74 -0.44
C TYR A 108 20.43 20.40 -1.10
N LEU A 109 20.24 20.80 -2.37
CA LEU A 109 19.04 20.47 -3.14
C LEU A 109 18.83 18.95 -3.22
N ASP A 110 19.88 18.20 -3.55
CA ASP A 110 19.82 16.74 -3.68
C ASP A 110 19.44 16.07 -2.35
N GLN A 111 20.01 16.54 -1.23
CA GLN A 111 19.66 16.06 0.12
C GLN A 111 18.20 16.36 0.48
N PHE A 112 17.70 17.56 0.15
CA PHE A 112 16.29 17.91 0.38
C PHE A 112 15.36 17.07 -0.48
N GLN A 113 15.69 16.82 -1.75
CA GLN A 113 14.91 15.95 -2.64
C GLN A 113 14.83 14.52 -2.11
N GLN A 114 15.96 13.95 -1.66
CA GLN A 114 15.98 12.61 -1.08
C GLN A 114 15.14 12.54 0.19
N SER A 115 15.31 13.52 1.09
CA SER A 115 14.57 13.59 2.36
C SER A 115 13.07 13.75 2.14
N GLU A 116 12.68 14.60 1.18
CA GLU A 116 11.28 14.84 0.81
C GLU A 116 10.62 13.57 0.27
N LYS A 117 11.30 12.86 -0.64
CA LYS A 117 10.81 11.61 -1.23
C LYS A 117 10.64 10.51 -0.17
N GLN A 118 11.63 10.36 0.71
CA GLN A 118 11.56 9.36 1.78
C GLN A 118 10.42 9.67 2.75
N LEU A 119 10.26 10.94 3.13
CA LEU A 119 9.20 11.35 4.04
C LEU A 119 7.82 11.20 3.39
N ALA A 120 7.67 11.54 2.10
CA ALA A 120 6.45 11.33 1.34
C ALA A 120 6.01 9.86 1.35
N HIS A 121 6.95 8.96 1.07
CA HIS A 121 6.70 7.52 1.04
C HIS A 121 6.27 7.00 2.42
N ASN A 122 7.00 7.35 3.47
CA ASN A 122 6.70 6.92 4.85
C ASN A 122 5.33 7.44 5.31
N ILE A 123 5.00 8.70 5.02
CA ILE A 123 3.70 9.29 5.33
C ILE A 123 2.58 8.56 4.60
N GLN A 124 2.77 8.22 3.32
CA GLN A 124 1.76 7.49 2.54
C GLN A 124 1.51 6.09 3.11
N GLN A 125 2.56 5.36 3.47
CA GLN A 125 2.44 4.05 4.12
C GLN A 125 1.73 4.16 5.47
N ALA A 126 2.11 5.14 6.30
CA ALA A 126 1.47 5.39 7.58
C ALA A 126 -0.03 5.72 7.42
N LYS A 127 -0.39 6.56 6.45
CA LYS A 127 -1.79 6.88 6.11
C LYS A 127 -2.59 5.64 5.73
N ALA A 128 -2.02 4.76 4.89
CA ALA A 128 -2.68 3.53 4.47
C ALA A 128 -2.90 2.56 5.65
N ASN A 129 -1.87 2.38 6.48
CA ASN A 129 -1.95 1.53 7.68
C ASN A 129 -2.97 2.07 8.69
N LEU A 130 -2.99 3.38 8.91
CA LEU A 130 -3.93 4.03 9.81
C LEU A 130 -5.36 3.82 9.34
N ARG A 131 -5.64 4.03 8.05
CA ARG A 131 -6.97 3.79 7.46
C ARG A 131 -7.42 2.33 7.63
N ARG A 132 -6.50 1.37 7.47
CA ARG A 132 -6.80 -0.05 7.71
C ARG A 132 -7.13 -0.30 9.19
N LEU A 133 -6.38 0.29 10.12
CA LEU A 133 -6.65 0.15 11.56
C LEU A 133 -8.00 0.74 11.96
N GLU A 134 -8.35 1.91 11.42
CA GLU A 134 -9.67 2.52 11.62
C GLU A 134 -10.81 1.60 11.18
N GLN A 135 -10.72 1.05 9.96
CA GLN A 135 -11.73 0.11 9.45
C GLN A 135 -11.86 -1.15 10.31
N GLN A 136 -10.73 -1.66 10.84
CA GLN A 136 -10.75 -2.81 11.74
C GLN A 136 -11.43 -2.49 13.07
N VAL A 137 -11.16 -1.32 13.65
CA VAL A 137 -11.83 -0.85 14.86
C VAL A 137 -13.33 -0.69 14.63
N ASP A 138 -13.74 -0.08 13.52
CA ASP A 138 -15.16 0.09 13.18
C ASP A 138 -15.89 -1.25 13.03
N MET A 139 -15.26 -2.23 12.37
CA MET A 139 -15.81 -3.58 12.20
C MET A 139 -15.98 -4.29 13.55
N VAL A 140 -15.00 -4.19 14.44
CA VAL A 140 -15.06 -4.78 15.79
C VAL A 140 -16.20 -4.13 16.59
N LYS A 141 -16.34 -2.81 16.55
CA LYS A 141 -17.43 -2.09 17.24
C LYS A 141 -18.82 -2.45 16.70
N ALA A 142 -18.94 -2.61 15.38
CA ALA A 142 -20.19 -3.06 14.75
C ALA A 142 -20.55 -4.48 15.23
N THR A 143 -19.57 -5.38 15.29
CA THR A 143 -19.75 -6.75 15.79
C THR A 143 -20.17 -6.77 17.26
N GLU A 144 -19.53 -5.97 18.11
CA GLU A 144 -19.89 -5.81 19.53
C GLU A 144 -21.33 -5.27 19.68
N SER A 145 -21.74 -4.31 18.84
CA SER A 145 -23.10 -3.76 18.85
C SER A 145 -24.15 -4.80 18.47
N VAL A 146 -23.88 -5.62 17.44
CA VAL A 146 -24.76 -6.73 17.04
C VAL A 146 -24.89 -7.75 18.16
N GLN A 147 -23.80 -8.14 18.80
CA GLN A 147 -23.82 -9.08 19.93
C GLN A 147 -24.65 -8.54 21.10
N LYS A 148 -24.46 -7.26 21.49
CA LYS A 148 -25.26 -6.61 22.53
C LYS A 148 -26.75 -6.57 22.17
N ALA A 149 -27.09 -6.28 20.91
CA ALA A 149 -28.48 -6.30 20.44
C ALA A 149 -29.08 -7.72 20.50
N GLN A 150 -28.34 -8.75 20.11
CA GLN A 150 -28.76 -10.14 20.20
C GLN A 150 -29.04 -10.57 21.65
N VAL A 151 -28.19 -10.18 22.61
CA VAL A 151 -28.39 -10.43 24.05
C VAL A 151 -29.62 -9.68 24.58
N ALA A 152 -29.82 -8.42 24.17
CA ALA A 152 -30.99 -7.63 24.58
C ALA A 152 -32.30 -8.21 24.03
N VAL A 153 -32.30 -8.74 22.81
CA VAL A 153 -33.45 -9.40 22.19
C VAL A 153 -33.72 -10.77 22.84
N SER A 154 -32.70 -11.57 23.09
CA SER A 154 -32.86 -12.89 23.73
C SER A 154 -33.39 -12.76 25.16
N SER A 155 -32.87 -11.81 25.96
CA SER A 155 -33.33 -11.52 27.32
C SER A 155 -34.77 -10.99 27.36
N ARG A 156 -35.21 -10.19 26.38
CA ARG A 156 -36.61 -9.73 26.24
C ARG A 156 -37.58 -10.83 25.81
N HIS A 157 -37.12 -11.89 25.15
CA HIS A 157 -37.96 -13.00 24.68
C HIS A 157 -38.03 -14.22 25.62
N MET A 158 -37.29 -14.24 26.74
CA MET A 158 -37.32 -15.35 27.71
C MET A 158 -38.66 -15.52 28.46
N GLY A 159 -39.56 -14.52 28.43
CA GLY A 159 -40.86 -14.60 29.09
C GLY A 159 -41.98 -15.29 28.28
N ALA A 160 -41.88 -15.39 26.94
CA ALA A 160 -43.03 -15.79 26.12
C ALA A 160 -42.73 -16.62 24.84
N ASN A 161 -41.47 -16.82 24.43
CA ASN A 161 -41.15 -17.28 23.06
C ASN A 161 -40.50 -18.68 22.95
N SER A 162 -40.38 -19.45 24.05
CA SER A 162 -39.62 -20.71 24.04
C SER A 162 -40.16 -21.79 23.10
N LYS A 163 -41.46 -21.75 22.77
CA LYS A 163 -42.11 -22.77 21.91
C LYS A 163 -42.09 -22.44 20.42
N MET A 164 -41.93 -21.17 20.02
CA MET A 164 -41.93 -20.77 18.61
C MET A 164 -40.52 -20.74 18.02
N LYS A 165 -39.51 -20.37 18.83
CA LYS A 165 -38.09 -20.33 18.42
C LYS A 165 -37.55 -21.70 17.97
N THR A 166 -37.99 -22.78 18.61
CA THR A 166 -37.60 -24.15 18.23
C THR A 166 -38.08 -24.55 16.84
N ALA A 167 -39.22 -24.01 16.39
CA ALA A 167 -39.76 -24.27 15.06
C ALA A 167 -39.00 -23.48 13.99
N THR A 168 -38.68 -22.20 14.23
CA THR A 168 -37.93 -21.36 13.28
C THR A 168 -36.45 -21.73 13.19
N GLU A 169 -35.80 -22.10 14.29
CA GLU A 169 -34.42 -22.64 14.29
C GLU A 169 -34.35 -23.99 13.54
N SER A 170 -35.40 -24.80 13.59
CA SER A 170 -35.49 -26.03 12.80
C SER A 170 -35.65 -25.75 11.30
N LEU A 171 -36.41 -24.71 10.94
CA LEU A 171 -36.61 -24.29 9.54
C LEU A 171 -35.33 -23.66 8.94
N ALA A 172 -34.61 -22.83 9.70
CA ALA A 172 -33.33 -22.26 9.28
C ALA A 172 -32.26 -23.34 9.05
N ARG A 173 -32.18 -24.35 9.94
CA ARG A 173 -31.30 -25.52 9.75
C ARG A 173 -31.65 -26.33 8.50
N ILE A 174 -32.94 -26.50 8.19
CA ILE A 174 -33.36 -27.20 6.97
C ILE A 174 -32.96 -26.40 5.71
N GLN A 175 -33.11 -25.08 5.72
CA GLN A 175 -32.70 -24.22 4.61
C GLN A 175 -31.18 -24.18 4.40
N GLU A 176 -30.40 -24.13 5.48
CA GLU A 176 -28.93 -24.14 5.41
C GLU A 176 -28.41 -25.47 4.87
N LYS A 177 -29.02 -26.59 5.29
CA LYS A 177 -28.73 -27.93 4.76
C LYS A 177 -29.08 -28.06 3.27
N GLN A 178 -30.16 -27.41 2.80
CA GLN A 178 -30.51 -27.36 1.38
C GLN A 178 -29.53 -26.50 0.57
N LYS A 179 -29.10 -25.34 1.08
CA LYS A 179 -28.08 -24.50 0.42
C LYS A 179 -26.74 -25.20 0.29
N LEU A 180 -26.30 -25.88 1.34
CA LEU A 180 -25.04 -26.62 1.33
C LEU A 180 -25.07 -27.76 0.31
N LYS A 181 -26.19 -28.49 0.22
CA LYS A 181 -26.38 -29.54 -0.79
C LYS A 181 -26.39 -29.02 -2.24
N ASN A 182 -26.94 -27.82 -2.47
CA ASN A 182 -26.87 -27.18 -3.79
C ASN A 182 -25.44 -26.71 -4.13
N ALA A 183 -24.70 -26.18 -3.16
CA ALA A 183 -23.31 -25.79 -3.36
C ALA A 183 -22.41 -27.02 -3.63
N GLU A 184 -22.67 -28.15 -2.95
CA GLU A 184 -21.99 -29.42 -3.22
C GLU A 184 -22.30 -29.96 -4.63
N LEU A 185 -23.55 -29.88 -5.09
CA LEU A 185 -23.92 -30.25 -6.46
C LEU A 185 -23.23 -29.37 -7.51
N GLN A 186 -23.19 -28.05 -7.28
CA GLN A 186 -22.55 -27.10 -8.18
C GLN A 186 -21.02 -27.28 -8.21
N ALA A 187 -20.39 -27.55 -7.07
CA ALA A 187 -18.98 -27.89 -7.00
C ALA A 187 -18.67 -29.25 -7.67
N ALA A 188 -19.58 -30.23 -7.56
CA ALA A 188 -19.44 -31.51 -8.26
C ALA A 188 -19.57 -31.37 -9.79
N GLU A 189 -20.45 -30.47 -10.27
CA GLU A 189 -20.54 -30.13 -11.70
C GLU A 189 -19.29 -29.38 -12.19
N GLU A 190 -18.72 -28.47 -11.40
CA GLU A 190 -17.46 -27.79 -11.72
C GLU A 190 -16.28 -28.77 -11.76
N LEU A 191 -16.17 -29.69 -10.80
CA LEU A 191 -15.16 -30.75 -10.79
C LEU A 191 -15.31 -31.70 -11.99
N ALA A 192 -16.55 -32.07 -12.36
CA ALA A 192 -16.81 -32.88 -13.54
C ALA A 192 -16.48 -32.15 -14.86
N ALA A 193 -16.66 -30.82 -14.90
CA ALA A 193 -16.28 -30.00 -16.04
C ALA A 193 -14.75 -29.82 -16.16
N GLU A 194 -14.03 -29.68 -15.03
CA GLU A 194 -12.57 -29.65 -14.99
C GLU A 194 -11.94 -30.98 -15.46
N ASP A 195 -12.52 -32.12 -15.06
CA ASP A 195 -12.07 -33.45 -15.53
C ASP A 195 -12.31 -33.68 -17.03
N SER A 196 -13.23 -32.93 -17.66
CA SER A 196 -13.55 -33.09 -19.09
C SER A 196 -12.68 -32.27 -20.05
N SER A 197 -11.94 -31.27 -19.56
CA SER A 197 -11.17 -30.34 -20.40
C SER A 197 -9.64 -30.48 -20.31
N GLY A 198 -9.13 -31.27 -19.36
CA GLY A 198 -7.69 -31.44 -19.15
C GLY A 198 -7.04 -32.67 -19.81
N ASP A 199 -7.80 -33.71 -20.14
CA ASP A 199 -7.24 -35.01 -20.58
C ASP A 199 -6.96 -35.06 -22.10
N LEU A 200 -7.78 -34.41 -22.93
CA LEU A 200 -7.64 -34.46 -24.39
C LEU A 200 -6.43 -33.65 -24.89
N GLU A 201 -6.25 -32.41 -24.40
CA GLU A 201 -5.14 -31.53 -24.77
C GLU A 201 -3.78 -32.08 -24.32
N LYS A 202 -3.70 -32.69 -23.13
CA LYS A 202 -2.48 -33.35 -22.64
C LYS A 202 -2.14 -34.59 -23.46
N ARG A 203 -3.14 -35.34 -23.93
CA ARG A 203 -2.96 -36.49 -24.82
C ARG A 203 -2.59 -36.09 -26.26
N LEU A 204 -3.07 -34.94 -26.75
CA LEU A 204 -2.71 -34.37 -28.06
C LEU A 204 -1.28 -33.79 -28.09
N ALA A 205 -0.84 -33.14 -27.01
CA ALA A 205 0.53 -32.64 -26.87
C ALA A 205 1.55 -33.77 -26.72
N ALA A 206 1.22 -34.82 -25.94
CA ALA A 206 2.04 -36.03 -25.84
C ALA A 206 2.11 -36.83 -27.15
N ALA A 207 1.10 -36.69 -28.03
CA ALA A 207 1.07 -37.31 -29.36
C ALA A 207 1.75 -36.48 -30.47
N GLY A 208 2.24 -35.27 -30.18
CA GLY A 208 3.06 -34.49 -31.11
C GLY A 208 2.30 -33.85 -32.30
N ILE A 209 0.99 -33.60 -32.19
CA ILE A 209 0.17 -33.11 -33.32
C ILE A 209 -0.29 -31.66 -33.11
N LYS A 210 0.64 -30.68 -33.15
CA LYS A 210 0.49 -29.38 -33.87
C LYS A 210 1.64 -28.39 -33.59
N GLY A 211 2.47 -28.18 -34.62
CA GLY A 211 3.22 -26.95 -34.96
C GLY A 211 4.50 -26.66 -34.18
N GLY A 212 5.72 -26.66 -34.73
CA GLY A 212 6.21 -26.74 -36.10
C GLY A 212 7.34 -25.71 -36.30
N GLN A 213 8.55 -26.14 -36.66
CA GLN A 213 9.61 -25.27 -37.20
C GLN A 213 10.62 -26.05 -38.08
N SER A 214 10.43 -25.88 -39.39
CA SER A 214 11.35 -25.89 -40.55
C SER A 214 12.68 -26.67 -40.54
N SER A 215 12.94 -27.39 -41.64
CA SER A 215 14.29 -27.56 -42.18
C SER A 215 14.32 -27.12 -43.65
N ALA A 216 15.38 -26.39 -44.02
CA ALA A 216 15.70 -25.88 -45.35
C ALA A 216 15.80 -26.96 -46.45
N ASP A 217 15.71 -28.24 -46.09
CA ASP A 217 15.63 -29.37 -47.01
C ASP A 217 14.36 -29.38 -47.88
N ASP A 218 13.23 -28.89 -47.35
CA ASP A 218 11.94 -28.90 -48.05
C ASP A 218 11.90 -27.86 -49.20
N GLU A 219 12.69 -26.78 -49.13
CA GLU A 219 12.79 -25.77 -50.20
C GLU A 219 13.79 -26.16 -51.30
N LEU A 220 14.84 -26.93 -50.97
CA LEU A 220 15.82 -27.41 -51.95
C LEU A 220 15.19 -28.44 -52.92
N SER A 221 14.31 -29.29 -52.40
CA SER A 221 13.60 -30.33 -53.16
C SER A 221 12.59 -29.78 -54.17
N ARG A 222 12.09 -28.55 -53.96
CA ARG A 222 11.21 -27.86 -54.91
C ARG A 222 11.97 -27.19 -56.07
N ILE A 223 13.27 -26.92 -55.92
CA ILE A 223 14.08 -26.15 -56.89
C ILE A 223 14.90 -27.07 -57.83
N LEU A 224 15.34 -28.24 -57.36
CA LEU A 224 16.22 -29.12 -58.17
C LEU A 224 15.50 -30.17 -59.03
N GLY A 225 14.18 -30.31 -58.91
CA GLY A 225 13.37 -31.04 -59.89
C GLY A 225 13.57 -32.56 -59.98
N SER A 226 12.69 -33.16 -60.80
CA SER A 226 12.42 -34.59 -61.09
C SER A 226 11.58 -35.34 -60.07
#